data_AF-A0A850E1U7-F1
#
_entry.id   AF-A0A850E1U7-F1
#
_cell.length_a   1.000
_cell.length_b   1.000
_cell.length_c   1.000
_cell.angle_alpha   90.00
_cell.angle_beta   90.00
_cell.angle_gamma   90.00
#
_symmetry.space_group_name_H-M   'P 1'
#
loop_
_entity.id
_entity.type
_entity.pdbx_description
1 polymer ?
#
loop_
_entity_poly.entity_id
_entity_poly.type
_entity_poly.pdbx_seq_one_letter_code
_entity_poly.pdbx_strand_id
1 'polypeptide(L)'
;MARTPRERHEPIDLATAEVVLAGSQELLPVLRAAAVRAGVDATRMRVVGVDDLPDPHCSAEAELAVIAIRRPGEDPAFHRAHEAAELIAPLLAPNAVRVVITVSGVTRLAPKVERTLTSEVLHQIGAASASSGFKRPFRNLRDRLGVAGLRASGVRVFRITA
;
A
#
# COMPACT_ATOMS: atom_id res chain seq x y z
N MET A 1 -20.40 -9.21 22.33
CA MET A 1 -19.09 -9.49 21.70
C MET A 1 -18.37 -8.16 21.48
N ALA A 2 -17.42 -7.84 22.35
CA ALA A 2 -16.67 -6.59 22.31
C ALA A 2 -15.75 -6.57 21.08
N ARG A 3 -15.88 -5.52 20.26
CA ARG A 3 -14.98 -5.28 19.12
C ARG A 3 -13.62 -4.91 19.69
N THR A 4 -12.60 -5.73 19.43
CA THR A 4 -11.20 -5.43 19.77
C THR A 4 -10.84 -4.02 19.26
N PRO A 5 -10.22 -3.16 20.10
CA PRO A 5 -9.74 -1.87 19.64
C PRO A 5 -8.62 -2.15 18.64
N ARG A 6 -8.87 -1.93 17.35
CA ARG A 6 -7.82 -1.93 16.33
C ARG A 6 -6.70 -1.01 16.81
N GLU A 7 -5.49 -1.55 16.95
CA GLU A 7 -4.29 -0.81 17.33
C GLU A 7 -4.23 0.50 16.54
N ARG A 8 -4.27 1.61 17.29
CA ARG A 8 -4.28 2.95 16.71
C ARG A 8 -2.84 3.28 16.38
N HIS A 9 -2.50 3.28 15.09
CA HIS A 9 -1.23 3.85 14.65
C HIS A 9 -1.35 5.37 14.79
N GLU A 10 -0.26 6.02 15.17
CA GLU A 10 -0.22 7.48 15.23
C GLU A 10 -0.48 8.08 13.83
N PRO A 11 -1.07 9.28 13.76
CA PRO A 11 -1.32 9.93 12.48
C PRO A 11 0.00 10.17 11.75
N ILE A 12 0.13 9.64 10.54
CA ILE A 12 1.31 9.85 9.70
C ILE A 12 1.18 11.19 8.97
N ASP A 13 2.12 12.11 9.19
CA ASP A 13 2.24 13.31 8.36
C ASP A 13 2.98 12.97 7.07
N LEU A 14 2.22 12.85 5.97
CA LEU A 14 2.73 12.44 4.67
C LEU A 14 3.78 13.41 4.09
N ALA A 15 3.78 14.68 4.51
CA ALA A 15 4.76 15.65 4.02
C ALA A 15 6.16 15.43 4.62
N THR A 16 6.24 14.78 5.79
CA THR A 16 7.50 14.57 6.52
C THR A 16 7.86 13.11 6.70
N ALA A 17 6.91 12.20 6.52
CA ALA A 17 7.12 10.77 6.70
C ALA A 17 8.02 10.18 5.61
N GLU A 18 8.91 9.29 6.02
CA GLU A 18 9.64 8.41 5.12
C GLU A 18 8.69 7.31 4.62
N VAL A 19 8.60 7.13 3.31
CA VAL A 19 7.65 6.20 2.66
C VAL A 19 8.39 5.21 1.78
N VAL A 20 8.09 3.92 1.93
CA VAL A 20 8.58 2.85 1.07
C VAL A 20 7.50 2.42 0.10
N LEU A 21 7.78 2.47 -1.20
CA LEU A 21 6.97 1.87 -2.26
C LEU A 21 7.68 0.62 -2.75
N ALA A 22 7.10 -0.54 -2.48
CA ALA A 22 7.61 -1.82 -2.94
C ALA A 22 6.69 -2.36 -4.05
N GLY A 23 7.23 -2.84 -5.17
CA GLY A 23 6.39 -3.48 -6.16
C GLY A 23 7.12 -4.04 -7.38
N SER A 24 6.38 -4.69 -8.28
CA SER A 24 6.91 -5.02 -9.60
C SER A 24 7.11 -3.74 -10.43
N GLN A 25 8.07 -3.76 -11.35
CA GLN A 25 8.48 -2.59 -12.17
C GLN A 25 7.31 -1.86 -12.86
N GLU A 26 6.30 -2.59 -13.30
CA GLU A 26 5.08 -2.04 -13.91
C GLU A 26 4.06 -1.45 -12.92
N LEU A 27 4.07 -1.87 -11.64
CA LEU A 27 3.18 -1.34 -10.61
C LEU A 27 3.77 -0.12 -9.90
N LEU A 28 5.10 -0.01 -9.86
CA LEU A 28 5.81 1.09 -9.21
C LEU A 28 5.41 2.49 -9.73
N PRO A 29 5.25 2.75 -11.04
CA PRO A 29 4.77 4.04 -11.54
C PRO A 29 3.38 4.40 -11.01
N VAL A 30 2.48 3.42 -10.90
CA VAL A 30 1.11 3.62 -10.38
C VAL A 30 1.15 3.98 -8.89
N LEU A 31 1.99 3.28 -8.11
CA LEU A 31 2.19 3.58 -6.69
C LEU A 31 2.79 4.96 -6.49
N ARG A 32 3.84 5.29 -7.23
CA ARG A 32 4.51 6.60 -7.16
C ARG A 32 3.55 7.73 -7.47
N ALA A 33 2.78 7.60 -8.55
CA ALA A 33 1.77 8.59 -8.92
C ALA A 33 0.66 8.73 -7.87
N ALA A 34 0.28 7.65 -7.19
CA ALA A 34 -0.67 7.70 -6.09
C ALA A 34 -0.08 8.39 -4.86
N ALA A 35 1.15 8.05 -4.46
CA ALA A 35 1.81 8.61 -3.29
C ALA A 35 2.06 10.12 -3.43
N VAL A 36 2.57 10.58 -4.58
CA VAL A 36 2.76 12.01 -4.85
C VAL A 36 1.43 12.77 -4.80
N ARG A 37 0.35 12.21 -5.36
CA ARG A 37 -0.99 12.80 -5.27
C ARG A 37 -1.56 12.80 -3.85
N ALA A 38 -1.11 11.90 -2.99
CA ALA A 38 -1.47 11.88 -1.57
C ALA A 38 -0.78 12.99 -0.77
N GLY A 39 0.21 13.67 -1.36
CA GLY A 39 1.04 14.66 -0.68
C GLY A 39 2.31 14.09 -0.07
N VAL A 40 2.72 12.86 -0.45
CA VAL A 40 4.02 12.32 -0.04
C VAL A 40 5.14 13.06 -0.76
N ASP A 41 6.14 13.52 -0.01
CA ASP A 41 7.34 14.13 -0.56
C ASP A 41 8.13 13.11 -1.38
N ALA A 42 8.40 13.42 -2.65
CA ALA A 42 9.13 12.56 -3.56
C ALA A 42 10.60 12.36 -3.14
N THR A 43 11.19 13.26 -2.36
CA THR A 43 12.58 13.10 -1.86
C THR A 43 12.68 12.18 -0.65
N ARG A 44 11.56 11.90 0.02
CA ARG A 44 11.42 11.02 1.20
C ARG A 44 10.76 9.70 0.86
N MET A 45 10.68 9.42 -0.44
CA MET A 45 10.06 8.24 -1.01
C MET A 45 11.13 7.31 -1.53
N ARG A 46 11.21 6.11 -0.93
CA ARG A 46 12.08 5.05 -1.40
C ARG A 46 11.29 4.09 -2.26
N VAL A 47 11.80 3.79 -3.44
CA VAL A 47 11.19 2.84 -4.38
C VAL A 47 12.04 1.57 -4.41
N VAL A 48 11.42 0.42 -4.17
CA VAL A 48 12.06 -0.89 -4.06
C VAL A 48 11.36 -1.87 -5.01
N GLY A 49 12.13 -2.55 -5.86
CA GLY A 49 11.61 -3.69 -6.62
C GLY A 49 11.37 -4.87 -5.67
N VAL A 50 10.27 -5.61 -5.83
CA VAL A 50 10.02 -6.80 -4.98
C VAL A 50 11.08 -7.89 -5.17
N ASP A 51 11.77 -7.89 -6.32
CA ASP A 51 12.89 -8.78 -6.62
C ASP A 51 14.27 -8.18 -6.23
N ASP A 52 14.30 -6.91 -5.80
CA ASP A 52 15.51 -6.22 -5.42
C ASP A 52 15.65 -6.26 -3.90
N LEU A 53 16.67 -6.98 -3.41
CA LEU A 53 16.96 -7.02 -1.98
C LEU A 53 17.38 -5.61 -1.51
N PRO A 54 16.72 -5.01 -0.50
CA PRO A 54 17.18 -3.75 0.05
C PRO A 54 18.55 -3.93 0.73
N ASP A 55 19.42 -2.93 0.60
CA ASP A 55 20.72 -2.93 1.27
C ASP A 55 20.52 -3.05 2.80
N PRO A 56 21.03 -4.11 3.46
CA PRO A 56 20.82 -4.37 4.88
C PRO A 56 21.46 -3.31 5.78
N HIS A 57 22.37 -2.47 5.27
CA HIS A 57 22.98 -1.38 6.02
C HIS A 57 22.18 -0.07 5.93
N CYS A 58 21.12 -0.05 5.14
CA CYS A 58 20.27 1.11 4.95
C CYS A 58 19.05 1.03 5.89
N SER A 59 19.18 1.48 7.14
CA SER A 59 18.02 1.66 8.00
C SER A 59 17.24 2.91 7.55
N ALA A 60 16.21 2.72 6.74
CA ALA A 60 15.16 3.72 6.65
C ALA A 60 14.18 3.44 7.78
N GLU A 61 13.72 4.46 8.49
CA GLU A 61 12.67 4.32 9.52
C GLU A 61 11.32 4.68 8.89
N ALA A 62 10.94 3.99 7.80
CA ALA A 62 9.75 4.37 7.05
C ALA A 62 8.47 4.10 7.85
N GLU A 63 7.64 5.11 8.01
CA GLU A 63 6.37 5.04 8.76
C GLU A 63 5.24 4.42 7.91
N LEU A 64 5.39 4.44 6.59
CA LEU A 64 4.40 3.92 5.64
C LEU A 64 5.07 3.08 4.56
N ALA A 65 4.54 1.87 4.37
CA ALA A 65 4.89 1.00 3.26
C ALA A 65 3.67 0.77 2.36
N VAL A 66 3.82 0.94 1.04
CA VAL A 66 2.85 0.51 0.04
C VAL A 66 3.48 -0.56 -0.83
N ILE A 67 2.95 -1.78 -0.72
CA ILE A 67 3.51 -2.98 -1.34
C ILE A 67 2.55 -3.46 -2.43
N ALA A 68 2.97 -3.50 -3.69
CA ALA A 68 2.18 -3.99 -4.81
C ALA A 68 2.82 -5.20 -5.48
N ILE A 69 2.24 -6.37 -5.27
CA ILE A 69 2.75 -7.64 -5.77
C ILE A 69 1.85 -8.20 -6.86
N ARG A 70 2.47 -8.73 -7.91
CA ARG A 70 1.79 -9.67 -8.81
C ARG A 70 1.76 -11.05 -8.16
N ARG A 71 0.65 -11.76 -8.38
CA ARG A 71 0.50 -13.15 -7.97
C ARG A 71 0.51 -14.05 -9.21
N PRO A 72 1.60 -14.79 -9.45
CA PRO A 72 1.62 -15.84 -10.45
C PRO A 72 0.84 -17.05 -9.92
N GLY A 73 -0.38 -17.28 -10.38
CA GLY A 73 -1.15 -18.50 -10.08
C GLY A 73 -1.93 -18.49 -8.75
N GLU A 74 -2.01 -19.66 -8.10
CA GLU A 74 -2.88 -19.92 -6.93
C GLU A 74 -2.27 -19.54 -5.57
N ASP A 75 -1.05 -19.00 -5.53
CA ASP A 75 -0.39 -18.62 -4.28
C ASP A 75 -1.32 -17.74 -3.41
N PRO A 76 -1.50 -18.07 -2.11
CA PRO A 76 -2.32 -17.27 -1.23
C PRO A 76 -1.79 -15.84 -1.19
N ALA A 77 -2.67 -14.88 -1.49
CA ALA A 77 -2.38 -13.44 -1.53
C ALA A 77 -1.63 -12.96 -0.28
N PHE A 78 -1.94 -13.57 0.86
CA PHE A 78 -1.40 -13.23 2.16
C PHE A 78 0.03 -13.74 2.36
N HIS A 79 0.37 -14.93 1.85
CA HIS A 79 1.71 -15.49 1.98
C HIS A 79 2.74 -14.62 1.24
N ARG A 80 2.46 -14.33 -0.04
CA ARG A 80 3.30 -13.44 -0.86
C ARG A 80 3.38 -12.01 -0.31
N ALA A 81 2.29 -11.53 0.28
CA ALA A 81 2.27 -10.24 0.96
C ALA A 81 3.18 -10.22 2.18
N HIS A 82 3.19 -11.31 2.95
CA HIS A 82 4.05 -11.44 4.11
C HIS A 82 5.52 -11.56 3.71
N GLU A 83 5.87 -12.41 2.74
CA GLU A 83 7.23 -12.51 2.19
C GLU A 83 7.76 -11.15 1.72
N ALA A 84 6.96 -10.42 0.92
CA ALA A 84 7.34 -9.09 0.45
C ALA A 84 7.47 -8.07 1.60
N ALA A 85 6.66 -8.20 2.65
CA ALA A 85 6.75 -7.34 3.83
C ALA A 85 7.98 -7.63 4.68
N GLU A 86 8.37 -8.91 4.82
CA GLU A 86 9.60 -9.33 5.51
C GLU A 86 10.85 -8.84 4.77
N LEU A 87 10.85 -8.92 3.44
CA LEU A 87 11.97 -8.42 2.61
C LEU A 87 12.24 -6.93 2.85
N ILE A 88 11.20 -6.12 3.01
CA ILE A 88 11.34 -4.68 3.25
C ILE A 88 11.34 -4.31 4.74
N ALA A 89 11.14 -5.27 5.65
CA ALA A 89 11.05 -5.00 7.08
C ALA A 89 12.23 -4.21 7.67
N PRO A 90 13.49 -4.41 7.22
CA PRO A 90 14.63 -3.60 7.67
C PRO A 90 14.53 -2.10 7.33
N LEU A 91 13.65 -1.73 6.39
CA LEU A 91 13.41 -0.35 5.97
C LEU A 91 12.21 0.30 6.68
N LEU A 92 11.55 -0.41 7.58
CA LEU A 92 10.30 0.04 8.19
C LEU A 92 10.50 0.35 9.68
N ALA A 93 9.85 1.41 10.13
CA ALA A 93 9.68 1.65 11.56
C ALA A 93 8.87 0.49 12.21
N PRO A 94 9.06 0.20 13.51
CA PRO A 94 8.37 -0.89 14.20
C PRO A 94 6.83 -0.83 14.12
N ASN A 95 6.27 0.37 14.04
CA ASN A 95 4.84 0.66 13.96
C ASN A 95 4.39 1.13 12.57
N ALA A 96 5.19 0.86 11.52
CA ALA A 96 4.89 1.32 10.18
C ALA A 96 3.58 0.73 9.65
N VAL A 97 2.75 1.58 9.03
CA VAL A 97 1.53 1.13 8.35
C VAL A 97 1.93 0.44 7.05
N ARG A 98 1.50 -0.81 6.87
CA ARG A 98 1.76 -1.59 5.64
C ARG A 98 0.47 -1.78 4.83
N VAL A 99 0.38 -1.12 3.68
CA VAL A 99 -0.71 -1.25 2.71
C VAL A 99 -0.28 -2.22 1.62
N VAL A 100 -0.94 -3.37 1.51
CA VAL A 100 -0.63 -4.38 0.51
C VAL A 100 -1.70 -4.44 -0.58
N ILE A 101 -1.23 -4.48 -1.83
CA ILE A 101 -2.00 -4.58 -3.05
C ILE A 101 -1.52 -5.84 -3.75
N THR A 102 -2.45 -6.75 -4.01
CA THR A 102 -2.17 -7.95 -4.81
C THR A 102 -2.90 -7.84 -6.13
N VAL A 103 -2.20 -8.08 -7.23
CA VAL A 103 -2.72 -8.07 -8.59
C VAL A 103 -2.58 -9.47 -9.16
N SER A 104 -3.66 -10.05 -9.66
CA SER A 104 -3.60 -11.35 -10.32
C SER A 104 -2.66 -11.29 -11.53
N GLY A 105 -1.87 -12.34 -11.77
CA GLY A 105 -0.95 -12.43 -12.90
C GLY A 105 -1.64 -12.28 -14.26
N VAL A 106 -2.90 -12.72 -14.37
CA VAL A 106 -3.71 -12.59 -15.60
C VAL A 106 -4.36 -11.22 -15.78
N THR A 107 -4.30 -10.36 -14.76
CA THR A 107 -4.88 -9.01 -14.85
C THR A 107 -3.96 -8.09 -15.63
N ARG A 108 -4.45 -7.61 -16.78
CA ARG A 108 -3.78 -6.53 -17.51
C ARG A 108 -4.11 -5.20 -16.85
N LEU A 109 -3.08 -4.41 -16.53
CA LEU A 109 -3.22 -3.04 -16.04
C LEU A 109 -3.64 -2.15 -17.20
N ALA A 110 -4.94 -2.13 -17.49
CA ALA A 110 -5.51 -1.16 -18.41
C ALA A 110 -5.65 0.20 -17.71
N PRO A 111 -5.64 1.33 -18.43
CA PRO A 111 -5.70 2.68 -17.83
C PRO A 111 -6.86 2.88 -16.83
N LYS A 112 -8.00 2.21 -17.06
CA LYS A 112 -9.16 2.25 -16.15
C LYS A 112 -8.89 1.54 -14.83
N VAL A 113 -8.19 0.40 -14.86
CA VAL A 113 -7.80 -0.36 -13.66
C VAL A 113 -6.74 0.41 -12.88
N GLU A 114 -5.73 0.96 -13.57
CA GLU A 114 -4.70 1.81 -12.96
C GLU A 114 -5.31 3.00 -12.23
N ARG A 115 -6.21 3.74 -12.90
CA ARG A 115 -6.88 4.91 -12.29
C ARG A 115 -7.68 4.53 -11.04
N THR A 116 -8.36 3.39 -11.08
CA THR A 116 -9.14 2.88 -9.94
C THR A 116 -8.22 2.43 -8.81
N LEU A 117 -7.11 1.77 -9.14
CA LEU A 117 -6.09 1.36 -8.18
C LEU A 117 -5.44 2.57 -7.52
N THR A 118 -5.01 3.58 -8.28
CA THR A 118 -4.49 4.85 -7.74
C THR A 118 -5.47 5.47 -6.74
N SER A 119 -6.77 5.50 -7.06
CA SER A 119 -7.80 6.04 -6.16
C SER A 119 -7.92 5.24 -4.87
N GLU A 120 -7.83 3.91 -4.92
CA GLU A 120 -7.86 3.07 -3.72
C GLU A 120 -6.58 3.23 -2.89
N VAL A 121 -5.41 3.33 -3.53
CA VAL A 121 -4.15 3.60 -2.82
C VAL A 121 -4.20 4.94 -2.10
N LEU A 122 -4.67 5.99 -2.78
CA LEU A 122 -4.90 7.31 -2.18
C LEU A 122 -5.82 7.22 -0.96
N HIS A 123 -6.93 6.48 -1.07
CA HIS A 123 -7.84 6.27 0.04
C HIS A 123 -7.16 5.54 1.21
N GLN A 124 -6.33 4.52 0.93
CA GLN A 124 -5.62 3.79 1.97
C GLN A 124 -4.56 4.65 2.66
N ILE A 125 -3.78 5.42 1.90
CA ILE A 125 -2.79 6.35 2.45
C ILE A 125 -3.50 7.42 3.30
N GLY A 126 -4.59 8.01 2.80
CA GLY A 126 -5.40 8.97 3.55
C GLY A 126 -6.02 8.39 4.82
N ALA A 127 -6.51 7.16 4.78
CA ALA A 127 -7.04 6.50 5.98
C ALA A 127 -5.94 5.95 6.92
N ALA A 128 -4.68 5.91 6.51
CA ALA A 128 -3.52 5.59 7.35
C ALA A 128 -2.99 6.84 8.07
N SER A 129 -2.97 7.98 7.37
CA SER A 129 -2.57 9.29 7.92
C SER A 129 -3.64 9.98 8.76
N ALA A 130 -4.90 9.55 8.66
CA ALA A 130 -6.01 10.20 9.37
C ALA A 130 -5.85 10.15 10.90
N SER A 131 -5.76 11.34 11.51
CA SER A 131 -5.54 11.50 12.95
C SER A 131 -6.70 11.10 13.86
N SER A 132 -7.88 10.87 13.27
CA SER A 132 -9.05 10.36 14.00
C SER A 132 -10.02 9.65 13.06
N GLY A 133 -10.86 8.77 13.62
CA GLY A 133 -11.93 8.11 12.87
C GLY A 133 -12.94 9.06 12.23
N PHE A 134 -13.05 10.30 12.72
CA PHE A 134 -13.91 11.35 12.18
C PHE A 134 -13.31 12.06 10.95
N LYS A 135 -11.98 12.07 10.82
CA LYS A 135 -11.26 12.62 9.65
C LYS A 135 -10.93 11.57 8.59
N ARG A 136 -11.34 10.29 8.79
CA ARG A 136 -11.14 9.27 7.77
C ARG A 136 -11.96 9.64 6.53
N PRO A 137 -11.36 9.58 5.33
CA PRO A 137 -12.11 9.80 4.09
C PRO A 137 -13.28 8.82 4.05
N PHE A 138 -14.50 9.36 3.94
CA PHE A 138 -15.69 8.53 3.84
C PHE A 138 -15.67 7.78 2.51
N ARG A 139 -15.96 6.47 2.53
CA ARG A 139 -16.08 5.68 1.30
C ARG A 139 -17.40 6.03 0.60
N ASN A 140 -17.30 6.80 -0.48
CA ASN A 140 -18.45 7.14 -1.32
C ASN A 140 -18.88 5.93 -2.16
N LEU A 141 -20.11 5.95 -2.68
CA LEU A 141 -20.66 4.85 -3.48
C LEU A 141 -19.78 4.50 -4.69
N ARG A 142 -19.18 5.53 -5.32
CA ARG A 142 -18.22 5.38 -6.42
C ARG A 142 -16.97 4.60 -5.99
N ASP A 143 -16.45 4.86 -4.79
CA ASP A 143 -15.27 4.16 -4.26
C ASP A 143 -15.59 2.69 -3.97
N ARG A 144 -16.77 2.43 -3.43
CA ARG A 144 -17.25 1.06 -3.19
C ARG A 144 -17.39 0.27 -4.49
N LEU A 145 -17.94 0.89 -5.53
CA LEU A 145 -18.02 0.30 -6.87
C LEU A 145 -16.62 0.13 -7.50
N GLY A 146 -15.71 1.07 -7.27
CA GLY A 146 -14.31 0.96 -7.67
C GLY A 146 -13.61 -0.24 -7.05
N VAL A 147 -13.76 -0.45 -5.73
CA VAL A 147 -13.21 -1.61 -5.02
C VAL A 147 -13.82 -2.91 -5.53
N ALA A 148 -15.12 -2.94 -5.81
CA ALA A 148 -15.78 -4.11 -6.41
C ALA A 148 -15.21 -4.40 -7.82
N GLY A 149 -15.01 -3.37 -8.64
CA GLY A 149 -14.38 -3.47 -9.95
C GLY A 149 -12.94 -3.98 -9.88
N LEU A 150 -12.15 -3.48 -8.92
CA LEU A 150 -10.79 -3.97 -8.65
C LEU A 150 -10.80 -5.45 -8.26
N ARG A 151 -11.69 -5.85 -7.36
CA ARG A 151 -11.83 -7.26 -6.96
C ARG A 151 -12.22 -8.15 -8.13
N ALA A 152 -13.17 -7.71 -8.96
CA ALA A 152 -13.58 -8.43 -10.17
C ALA A 152 -12.43 -8.53 -11.18
N SER A 153 -11.58 -7.50 -11.27
CA SER A 153 -10.36 -7.53 -12.08
C SER A 153 -9.18 -8.23 -11.39
N GLY A 154 -9.41 -9.02 -10.32
CA GLY A 154 -8.34 -9.77 -9.66
C GLY A 154 -7.36 -8.93 -8.81
N VAL A 155 -7.71 -7.69 -8.48
CA VAL A 155 -6.93 -6.81 -7.60
C VAL A 155 -7.53 -6.81 -6.20
N ARG A 156 -6.71 -7.06 -5.18
CA ARG A 156 -7.14 -6.99 -3.77
C ARG A 156 -6.23 -6.04 -3.01
N VAL A 157 -6.83 -5.18 -2.19
CA VAL A 157 -6.10 -4.23 -1.34
C VAL A 157 -6.48 -4.50 0.11
N PHE A 158 -5.48 -4.60 0.98
CA PHE A 158 -5.65 -4.80 2.41
C PHE A 158 -4.49 -4.18 3.18
N ARG A 159 -4.65 -4.05 4.50
CA ARG A 159 -3.57 -3.63 5.40
C ARG A 159 -3.12 -4.84 6.19
N ILE A 160 -1.81 -4.92 6.44
CA ILE A 160 -1.25 -5.85 7.42
C ILE A 160 -0.73 -5.02 8.58
N THR A 161 -1.02 -5.48 9.79
CA THR A 161 -0.40 -5.00 11.02
C THR A 161 0.65 -6.05 11.40
N ALA A 162 1.83 -5.60 11.83
CA ALA A 162 2.83 -6.50 12.42
C ALA A 162 2.32 -7.04 13.76
#